data_AF-A0A931RJ62-F1
#
_entry.id   AF-A0A931RJ62-F1
#
_cell.length_a   1.000
_cell.length_b   1.000
_cell.length_c   1.000
_cell.angle_alpha   90.00
_cell.angle_beta   90.00
_cell.angle_gamma   90.00
#
_symmetry.space_group_name_H-M   'P 1'
#
loop_
_entity.id
_entity.type
_entity.pdbx_description
1 polymer ?
#
loop_
_entity_poly.entity_id
_entity_poly.type
_entity_poly.pdbx_seq_one_letter_code
_entity_poly.pdbx_strand_id
1 'polypeptide(L)'
;MAAYNIRVSRERENGYWDQVLYGGRTNTIWHIDKNGVPSLAELKPGSFVSNPVFVVLYHDGAGRVWDRAHRYGVIPSNSTLVHVDAHDDLALPPTLPQTIDELSTQEYGVGSFILPRVKVGMIGRIVWVKPQTVESPGEEAGNQNMTLQTIHFPESIESPLLPSKPKVTVTEDVPLIKADLLDIDLDFFTAGLPEWFPNFFLKKKVTVFITSLVRKIQGIKIITIAVSPGYTHSSRERVLLESTMKALSRRSS
;
A
#
# COMPACT_ATOMS: atom_id res chain seq x y z
N MET A 1 10.09 13.49 30.02
CA MET A 1 10.55 12.65 28.90
C MET A 1 10.18 11.22 29.23
N ALA A 2 9.30 10.57 28.46
CA ALA A 2 8.88 9.20 28.74
C ALA A 2 9.71 8.23 27.92
N ALA A 3 10.31 7.23 28.59
CA ALA A 3 11.01 6.11 27.97
C ALA A 3 10.02 5.16 27.27
N TYR A 4 10.44 4.59 26.15
CA TYR A 4 9.62 3.76 25.24
C TYR A 4 9.98 2.28 25.41
N ASN A 5 8.99 1.42 25.67
CA ASN A 5 9.18 -0.03 25.83
C ASN A 5 8.80 -0.80 24.56
N ILE A 6 9.65 -1.76 24.19
CA ILE A 6 9.64 -2.56 22.96
C ILE A 6 8.89 -3.87 23.22
N ARG A 7 8.00 -4.31 22.31
CA ARG A 7 7.47 -5.69 22.31
C ARG A 7 7.77 -6.35 20.96
N VAL A 8 8.44 -7.51 21.03
CA VAL A 8 8.82 -8.37 19.92
C VAL A 8 7.93 -9.61 19.95
N SER A 9 7.31 -9.98 18.84
CA SER A 9 6.87 -11.36 18.61
C SER A 9 7.76 -11.98 17.53
N ARG A 10 8.52 -13.00 17.90
CA ARG A 10 9.41 -13.78 17.02
C ARG A 10 8.65 -15.00 16.50
N GLU A 11 8.92 -15.36 15.25
CA GLU A 11 9.26 -16.74 14.90
C GLU A 11 10.31 -16.73 13.78
N ARG A 12 11.33 -17.59 13.89
CA ARG A 12 12.42 -17.74 12.91
C ARG A 12 12.16 -19.00 12.11
N GLU A 13 12.43 -18.95 10.81
CA GLU A 13 13.45 -19.81 10.17
C GLU A 13 13.77 -19.28 8.76
N ASN A 14 15.05 -19.00 8.52
CA ASN A 14 15.71 -18.73 7.23
C ASN A 14 15.71 -17.29 6.66
N GLY A 15 16.47 -16.42 7.34
CA GLY A 15 17.50 -15.60 6.67
C GLY A 15 17.07 -14.23 6.12
N TYR A 16 17.56 -13.18 6.80
CA TYR A 16 17.52 -11.74 6.45
C TYR A 16 16.17 -11.01 6.64
N TRP A 17 15.92 -10.57 7.88
CA TRP A 17 15.96 -9.17 8.36
C TRP A 17 15.67 -9.20 9.87
N ASP A 18 16.72 -9.19 10.69
CA ASP A 18 16.60 -8.89 12.12
C ASP A 18 16.50 -7.34 12.25
N GLN A 19 15.34 -6.86 12.69
CA GLN A 19 14.99 -5.48 13.14
C GLN A 19 14.35 -4.51 12.14
N VAL A 20 13.06 -4.24 12.36
CA VAL A 20 12.46 -2.91 12.15
C VAL A 20 11.77 -2.49 13.46
N LEU A 21 12.30 -1.46 14.12
CA LEU A 21 11.78 -0.88 15.36
C LEU A 21 11.32 0.56 15.10
N TYR A 22 10.06 0.89 15.39
CA TYR A 22 9.61 2.27 15.64
C TYR A 22 8.65 2.34 16.82
N GLY A 23 9.01 3.16 17.81
CA GLY A 23 8.24 3.42 19.01
C GLY A 23 7.30 4.61 18.88
N GLY A 24 6.14 4.53 19.53
CA GLY A 24 5.20 5.64 19.72
C GLY A 24 3.82 5.15 20.16
N ARG A 25 3.27 5.75 21.23
CA ARG A 25 2.14 5.27 22.05
C ARG A 25 0.75 5.12 21.40
N THR A 26 0.58 5.16 20.09
CA THR A 26 -0.78 5.20 19.51
C THR A 26 -0.99 4.42 18.21
N ASN A 27 0.05 3.92 17.53
CA ASN A 27 -0.12 3.19 16.26
C ASN A 27 0.45 1.78 16.44
N THR A 28 -0.41 0.76 16.45
CA THR A 28 0.07 -0.63 16.44
C THR A 28 0.64 -0.92 15.06
N ILE A 29 1.96 -1.06 14.99
CA ILE A 29 2.70 -1.42 13.77
C ILE A 29 2.88 -2.93 13.79
N TRP A 30 2.33 -3.60 12.78
CA TRP A 30 2.46 -5.05 12.62
C TRP A 30 3.48 -5.33 11.54
N HIS A 31 4.50 -6.12 11.85
CA HIS A 31 5.40 -6.68 10.85
C HIS A 31 4.82 -8.01 10.40
N ILE A 32 4.56 -8.12 9.10
CA ILE A 32 3.98 -9.29 8.46
C ILE A 32 4.99 -9.83 7.46
N ASP A 33 5.61 -10.96 7.81
CA ASP A 33 6.32 -11.75 6.81
C ASP A 33 5.30 -12.54 5.95
N LYS A 34 5.77 -13.26 4.94
CA LYS A 34 4.91 -14.05 4.03
C LYS A 34 3.97 -15.04 4.74
N ASN A 35 4.27 -15.43 5.98
CA ASN A 35 3.55 -16.40 6.79
C ASN A 35 2.80 -15.76 7.99
N GLY A 36 3.25 -14.60 8.46
CA GLY A 36 2.86 -14.02 9.73
C GLY A 36 1.89 -12.87 9.57
N VAL A 37 0.60 -13.14 9.53
CA VAL A 37 -0.43 -12.07 9.57
C VAL A 37 -0.98 -11.95 11.00
N PRO A 38 -1.23 -10.74 11.55
CA PRO A 38 -1.65 -10.50 12.93
C PRO A 38 -2.79 -11.40 13.37
N SER A 39 -2.78 -11.74 14.66
CA SER A 39 -3.78 -12.63 15.20
C SER A 39 -5.17 -12.03 15.06
N LEU A 40 -6.14 -12.91 14.80
CA LEU A 40 -7.54 -12.56 14.56
C LEU A 40 -8.18 -11.73 15.69
N ALA A 41 -7.62 -11.79 16.90
CA ALA A 41 -8.10 -11.05 18.06
C ALA A 41 -7.81 -9.54 17.99
N GLU A 42 -6.80 -9.14 17.21
CA GLU A 42 -6.25 -7.77 17.22
C GLU A 42 -6.97 -6.85 16.22
N LEU A 43 -7.62 -7.41 15.19
CA LEU A 43 -8.30 -6.68 14.11
C LEU A 43 -9.79 -6.36 14.38
N LYS A 44 -10.24 -6.35 15.64
CA LYS A 44 -11.66 -6.06 15.94
C LYS A 44 -12.00 -4.57 15.75
N PRO A 45 -13.19 -4.20 15.25
CA PRO A 45 -13.63 -2.81 15.24
C PRO A 45 -13.52 -2.16 16.63
N GLY A 46 -12.92 -0.97 16.71
CA GLY A 46 -12.70 -0.25 17.96
C GLY A 46 -11.51 -0.73 18.80
N SER A 47 -10.71 -1.70 18.33
CA SER A 47 -9.50 -2.16 19.04
C SER A 47 -8.32 -1.17 18.94
N PHE A 48 -8.37 -0.20 18.02
CA PHE A 48 -7.27 0.70 17.75
C PHE A 48 -7.58 2.14 18.16
N VAL A 49 -6.59 2.78 18.80
CA VAL A 49 -6.62 4.20 19.17
C VAL A 49 -6.36 5.10 17.93
N SER A 50 -5.79 4.53 16.87
CA SER A 50 -5.55 5.17 15.58
C SER A 50 -5.64 4.15 14.44
N ASN A 51 -5.41 4.59 13.21
CA ASN A 51 -5.37 3.71 12.06
C ASN A 51 -4.20 2.71 12.16
N PRO A 52 -4.45 1.39 12.20
CA PRO A 52 -3.39 0.39 12.21
C PRO A 52 -2.55 0.44 10.93
N VAL A 53 -1.24 0.24 11.10
CA VAL A 53 -0.25 0.22 10.01
C VAL A 53 0.38 -1.17 9.95
N PHE A 54 0.38 -1.79 8.78
CA PHE A 54 0.95 -3.11 8.54
C PHE A 54 2.10 -2.97 7.55
N VAL A 55 3.28 -3.43 7.95
CA VAL A 55 4.45 -3.48 7.07
C VAL A 55 4.57 -4.91 6.55
N VAL A 56 4.51 -5.06 5.24
CA VAL A 56 4.58 -6.35 4.53
C VAL A 56 5.87 -6.41 3.72
N LEU A 57 6.49 -7.59 3.68
CA LEU A 57 7.74 -7.77 2.93
C LEU A 57 7.49 -7.72 1.41
N TYR A 58 6.57 -8.55 0.95
CA TYR A 58 6.10 -8.59 -0.44
C TYR A 58 4.72 -7.98 -0.52
N HIS A 59 4.44 -7.39 -1.67
CA HIS A 59 3.29 -6.54 -1.85
C HIS A 59 1.95 -7.29 -1.82
N ASP A 60 1.93 -8.55 -2.26
CA ASP A 60 0.76 -9.44 -2.12
C ASP A 60 0.34 -9.65 -0.66
N GLY A 61 1.26 -9.47 0.28
CA GLY A 61 1.00 -9.49 1.72
C GLY A 61 -0.04 -8.45 2.14
N ALA A 62 -0.11 -7.31 1.45
CA ALA A 62 -1.13 -6.28 1.72
C ALA A 62 -2.54 -6.83 1.51
N GLY A 63 -2.73 -7.60 0.44
CA GLY A 63 -3.99 -8.29 0.16
C GLY A 63 -4.46 -9.16 1.33
N ARG A 64 -3.57 -9.95 1.94
CA ARG A 64 -3.91 -10.84 3.06
C ARG A 64 -4.36 -10.06 4.29
N VAL A 65 -3.81 -8.87 4.51
CA VAL A 65 -4.27 -7.95 5.56
C VAL A 65 -5.69 -7.49 5.29
N TRP A 66 -5.99 -7.09 4.04
CA TRP A 66 -7.30 -6.60 3.65
C TRP A 66 -8.38 -7.68 3.78
N ASP A 67 -8.07 -8.93 3.42
CA ASP A 67 -9.00 -10.06 3.54
C ASP A 67 -9.44 -10.25 4.99
N ARG A 68 -8.49 -10.24 5.93
CA ARG A 68 -8.79 -10.35 7.35
C ARG A 68 -9.58 -9.14 7.83
N ALA A 69 -9.12 -7.92 7.49
CA ALA A 69 -9.83 -6.70 7.86
C ALA A 69 -11.29 -6.71 7.37
N HIS A 70 -11.54 -7.24 6.18
CA HIS A 70 -12.89 -7.37 5.63
C HIS A 70 -13.71 -8.42 6.37
N ARG A 71 -13.15 -9.62 6.59
CA ARG A 71 -13.79 -10.70 7.35
C ARG A 71 -14.20 -10.28 8.77
N TYR A 72 -13.45 -9.37 9.39
CA TYR A 72 -13.76 -8.81 10.73
C TYR A 72 -14.64 -7.56 10.70
N GLY A 73 -15.11 -7.14 9.52
CA GLY A 73 -15.97 -5.95 9.38
C GLY A 73 -15.25 -4.64 9.67
N VAL A 74 -13.91 -4.61 9.67
CA VAL A 74 -13.13 -3.37 9.76
C VAL A 74 -13.36 -2.55 8.50
N ILE A 75 -13.15 -3.16 7.33
CA ILE A 75 -13.46 -2.54 6.04
C ILE A 75 -14.77 -3.11 5.45
N PRO A 76 -15.67 -2.26 4.92
CA PRO A 76 -16.92 -2.72 4.31
C PRO A 76 -16.69 -3.31 2.92
N SER A 77 -17.71 -3.95 2.35
CA SER A 77 -17.73 -4.25 0.91
C SER A 77 -17.73 -2.95 0.09
N ASN A 78 -17.27 -3.03 -1.15
CA ASN A 78 -17.10 -1.88 -2.05
C ASN A 78 -16.22 -0.77 -1.46
N SER A 79 -15.21 -1.14 -0.69
CA SER A 79 -14.22 -0.21 -0.13
C SER A 79 -13.49 0.56 -1.23
N THR A 80 -13.05 1.77 -0.90
CA THR A 80 -12.14 2.55 -1.75
C THR A 80 -10.69 2.30 -1.33
N LEU A 81 -9.87 1.85 -2.29
CA LEU A 81 -8.42 1.68 -2.17
C LEU A 81 -7.71 2.90 -2.77
N VAL A 82 -6.82 3.53 -2.00
CA VAL A 82 -5.77 4.40 -2.56
C VAL A 82 -4.49 3.57 -2.62
N HIS A 83 -3.99 3.36 -3.83
CA HIS A 83 -2.83 2.55 -4.16
C HIS A 83 -1.67 3.46 -4.56
N VAL A 84 -0.62 3.56 -3.76
CA VAL A 84 0.57 4.37 -4.07
C VAL A 84 1.68 3.43 -4.52
N ASP A 85 1.92 3.39 -5.82
CA ASP A 85 2.78 2.38 -6.44
C ASP A 85 3.33 2.80 -7.80
N ALA A 86 4.50 2.29 -8.17
CA ALA A 86 5.04 2.38 -9.52
C ALA A 86 4.30 1.50 -10.54
N HIS A 87 3.66 0.42 -10.09
CA HIS A 87 2.96 -0.60 -10.85
C HIS A 87 1.45 -0.57 -10.57
N ASP A 88 0.65 -1.22 -11.41
CA ASP A 88 -0.82 -1.24 -11.22
C ASP A 88 -1.30 -2.37 -10.28
N ASP A 89 -0.55 -3.47 -10.20
CA ASP A 89 -0.86 -4.74 -9.53
C ASP A 89 -2.24 -5.33 -9.86
N LEU A 90 -2.65 -5.07 -11.10
CA LEU A 90 -3.93 -5.47 -11.66
C LEU A 90 -3.77 -6.54 -12.75
N ALA A 91 -2.65 -7.26 -12.81
CA ALA A 91 -2.54 -8.38 -13.75
C ALA A 91 -3.62 -9.43 -13.48
N LEU A 92 -4.21 -9.98 -14.55
CA LEU A 92 -5.26 -10.99 -14.43
C LEU A 92 -4.65 -12.33 -13.99
N PRO A 93 -4.99 -12.87 -12.81
CA PRO A 93 -4.54 -14.19 -12.41
C PRO A 93 -5.21 -15.29 -13.24
N PRO A 94 -4.65 -16.52 -13.31
CA PRO A 94 -5.23 -17.63 -14.05
C PRO A 94 -6.66 -17.99 -13.60
N THR A 95 -6.94 -17.79 -12.31
CA THR A 95 -8.25 -18.04 -11.69
C THR A 95 -8.64 -16.87 -10.80
N LEU A 96 -9.92 -16.50 -10.85
CA LEU A 96 -10.51 -15.52 -9.95
C LEU A 96 -11.46 -16.22 -8.96
N PRO A 97 -11.46 -15.81 -7.68
CA PRO A 97 -12.31 -16.42 -6.67
C PRO A 97 -13.77 -15.99 -6.89
N GLN A 98 -14.74 -16.85 -6.54
CA GLN A 98 -16.16 -16.50 -6.57
C GLN A 98 -16.65 -15.96 -5.22
N THR A 99 -15.96 -16.31 -4.13
CA THR A 99 -16.35 -15.93 -2.77
C THR A 99 -15.15 -15.41 -1.97
N ILE A 100 -15.42 -14.66 -0.90
CA ILE A 100 -14.39 -14.20 0.05
C ILE A 100 -13.68 -15.40 0.71
N ASP A 101 -14.38 -16.52 0.90
CA ASP A 101 -13.76 -17.70 1.49
C ASP A 101 -12.77 -18.36 0.52
N GLU A 102 -13.13 -18.49 -0.76
CA GLU A 102 -12.19 -18.93 -1.81
C GLU A 102 -11.00 -18.00 -1.98
N LEU A 103 -11.22 -16.68 -1.90
CA LEU A 103 -10.14 -15.69 -1.94
C LEU A 103 -9.09 -15.99 -0.86
N SER A 104 -9.52 -16.38 0.34
CA SER A 104 -8.63 -16.64 1.48
C SER A 104 -7.84 -17.95 1.42
N THR A 105 -8.17 -18.84 0.48
CA THR A 105 -7.48 -20.13 0.30
C THR A 105 -6.53 -20.14 -0.89
N GLN A 106 -6.54 -19.10 -1.71
CA GLN A 106 -5.69 -18.96 -2.89
C GLN A 106 -4.55 -17.96 -2.63
N GLU A 107 -3.40 -18.22 -3.27
CA GLU A 107 -2.30 -17.26 -3.30
C GLU A 107 -2.31 -16.50 -4.63
N TYR A 108 -2.17 -15.18 -4.54
CA TYR A 108 -2.06 -14.30 -5.70
C TYR A 108 -0.70 -13.61 -5.65
N GLY A 109 -0.06 -13.46 -6.81
CA GLY A 109 1.27 -12.87 -6.91
C GLY A 109 1.25 -11.35 -6.69
N VAL A 110 2.44 -10.79 -6.49
CA VAL A 110 2.65 -9.34 -6.23
C VAL A 110 2.01 -8.45 -7.29
N GLY A 111 1.95 -8.86 -8.56
CA GLY A 111 1.33 -8.06 -9.62
C GLY A 111 -0.15 -8.36 -9.88
N SER A 112 -0.81 -9.25 -9.15
CA SER A 112 -2.18 -9.73 -9.47
C SER A 112 -3.13 -9.86 -8.29
N PHE A 113 -2.75 -9.36 -7.11
CA PHE A 113 -3.51 -9.56 -5.88
C PHE A 113 -4.71 -8.60 -5.76
N ILE A 114 -4.77 -7.48 -6.47
CA ILE A 114 -5.90 -6.53 -6.31
C ILE A 114 -7.19 -7.05 -6.98
N LEU A 115 -7.09 -7.59 -8.20
CA LEU A 115 -8.28 -8.03 -8.97
C LEU A 115 -9.15 -9.10 -8.29
N PRO A 116 -8.60 -10.14 -7.63
CA PRO A 116 -9.38 -11.08 -6.83
C PRO A 116 -10.31 -10.40 -5.80
N ARG A 117 -9.87 -9.30 -5.21
CA ARG A 117 -10.63 -8.55 -4.18
C ARG A 117 -11.69 -7.65 -4.80
N VAL A 118 -11.43 -7.14 -6.00
CA VAL A 118 -12.47 -6.50 -6.84
C VAL A 118 -13.54 -7.52 -7.21
N LYS A 119 -13.14 -8.71 -7.66
CA LYS A 119 -14.05 -9.78 -8.10
C LYS A 119 -15.08 -10.15 -7.02
N VAL A 120 -14.67 -10.27 -5.76
CA VAL A 120 -15.57 -10.63 -4.66
C VAL A 120 -16.31 -9.44 -4.04
N GLY A 121 -16.22 -8.25 -4.67
CA GLY A 121 -16.91 -7.04 -4.21
C GLY A 121 -16.32 -6.42 -2.94
N MET A 122 -15.09 -6.77 -2.55
CA MET A 122 -14.40 -6.15 -1.43
C MET A 122 -13.95 -4.72 -1.79
N ILE A 123 -13.37 -4.56 -2.98
CA ILE A 123 -12.89 -3.27 -3.49
C ILE A 123 -13.79 -2.83 -4.65
N GLY A 124 -14.44 -1.67 -4.50
CA GLY A 124 -15.32 -1.09 -5.53
C GLY A 124 -14.66 0.05 -6.32
N ARG A 125 -13.66 0.70 -5.73
CA ARG A 125 -12.95 1.84 -6.32
C ARG A 125 -11.47 1.76 -6.02
N ILE A 126 -10.65 2.05 -7.03
CA ILE A 126 -9.20 2.12 -6.94
C ILE A 126 -8.78 3.53 -7.36
N VAL A 127 -7.97 4.19 -6.54
CA VAL A 127 -7.25 5.40 -6.89
C VAL A 127 -5.78 5.08 -6.88
N TRP A 128 -5.21 4.87 -8.07
CA TRP A 128 -3.80 4.58 -8.24
C TRP A 128 -3.02 5.88 -8.37
N VAL A 129 -2.12 6.12 -7.44
CA VAL A 129 -1.20 7.24 -7.44
C VAL A 129 0.13 6.71 -7.96
N LYS A 130 0.46 7.08 -9.19
CA LYS A 130 1.69 6.65 -9.86
C LYS A 130 2.79 7.70 -9.71
N PRO A 131 4.07 7.32 -9.73
CA PRO A 131 5.15 8.29 -9.72
C PRO A 131 5.03 9.18 -10.96
N GLN A 132 5.33 10.47 -10.79
CA GLN A 132 5.60 11.32 -11.94
C GLN A 132 6.77 10.69 -12.67
N THR A 133 6.55 10.21 -13.90
CA THR A 133 7.66 9.81 -14.75
C THR A 133 8.59 10.99 -14.82
N VAL A 134 9.86 10.81 -14.44
CA VAL A 134 10.88 11.78 -14.79
C VAL A 134 10.82 11.83 -16.30
N GLU A 135 10.24 12.89 -16.86
CA GLU A 135 10.25 13.14 -18.30
C GLU A 135 11.67 12.85 -18.75
N SER A 136 11.82 11.90 -19.68
CA SER A 136 13.12 11.71 -20.32
C SER A 136 13.56 13.09 -20.80
N PRO A 137 14.78 13.55 -20.50
CA PRO A 137 15.23 14.88 -20.91
C PRO A 137 15.20 14.92 -22.44
N GLY A 138 14.11 15.45 -23.01
CA GLY A 138 13.80 15.31 -24.43
C GLY A 138 12.32 15.54 -24.81
N GLU A 139 11.36 15.37 -23.90
CA GLU A 139 9.97 15.74 -24.19
C GLU A 139 9.65 17.11 -23.57
N GLU A 140 9.47 18.10 -24.45
CA GLU A 140 9.17 19.47 -24.09
C GLU A 140 7.90 19.56 -23.23
N ALA A 141 7.99 20.30 -22.13
CA ALA A 141 6.90 20.66 -21.24
C ALA A 141 5.78 21.41 -22.00
N GLY A 142 4.93 20.66 -22.69
CA GLY A 142 3.75 21.14 -23.38
C GLY A 142 2.56 21.21 -22.42
N ASN A 143 2.29 22.41 -21.91
CA ASN A 143 1.01 22.86 -21.33
C ASN A 143 0.27 21.89 -20.40
N GLN A 144 0.46 22.12 -19.10
CA GLN A 144 -0.37 21.62 -18.00
C GLN A 144 -1.81 22.15 -18.10
N ASN A 145 -2.63 21.53 -18.95
CA ASN A 145 -4.05 21.42 -18.69
C ASN A 145 -4.28 20.02 -18.13
N MET A 146 -4.87 19.94 -16.93
CA MET A 146 -5.40 18.73 -16.29
C MET A 146 -6.52 18.10 -17.13
N THR A 147 -6.20 17.69 -18.34
CA THR A 147 -6.99 16.75 -19.09
C THR A 147 -6.68 15.41 -18.44
N LEU A 148 -7.72 14.77 -17.89
CA LEU A 148 -7.72 13.34 -17.62
C LEU A 148 -7.06 12.65 -18.81
N GLN A 149 -5.76 12.38 -18.73
CA GLN A 149 -5.12 11.54 -19.73
C GLN A 149 -5.93 10.26 -19.73
N THR A 150 -6.35 9.85 -20.92
CA THR A 150 -7.04 8.58 -21.12
C THR A 150 -6.06 7.51 -20.68
N ILE A 151 -6.15 7.12 -19.42
CA ILE A 151 -5.34 6.06 -18.84
C ILE A 151 -5.76 4.82 -19.60
N HIS A 152 -4.84 4.27 -20.39
CA HIS A 152 -4.97 2.92 -20.87
C HIS A 152 -4.96 2.03 -19.63
N PHE A 153 -6.15 1.67 -19.18
CA PHE A 153 -6.32 0.66 -18.15
C PHE A 153 -5.70 -0.64 -18.69
N PRO A 154 -4.95 -1.40 -17.86
CA PRO A 154 -4.55 -2.74 -18.26
C PRO A 154 -5.79 -3.52 -18.72
N GLU A 155 -5.66 -4.27 -19.83
CA GLU A 155 -6.76 -5.05 -20.44
C GLU A 155 -7.48 -5.95 -19.42
N SER A 156 -6.78 -6.28 -18.32
CA SER A 156 -7.28 -7.05 -17.20
C SER A 156 -8.49 -6.42 -16.48
N ILE A 157 -8.61 -5.09 -16.41
CA ILE A 157 -9.79 -4.40 -15.83
C ILE A 157 -11.01 -4.53 -16.74
N GLU A 158 -10.78 -4.67 -18.05
CA GLU A 158 -11.82 -4.88 -19.05
C GLU A 158 -12.23 -6.37 -19.16
N SER A 159 -11.62 -7.24 -18.35
CA SER A 159 -11.88 -8.68 -18.37
C SER A 159 -13.37 -9.00 -18.14
N PRO A 160 -13.99 -9.85 -19.00
CA PRO A 160 -15.38 -10.28 -18.81
C PRO A 160 -15.57 -11.11 -17.53
N LEU A 161 -14.49 -11.54 -16.89
CA LEU A 161 -14.54 -12.30 -15.62
C LEU A 161 -14.89 -11.41 -14.42
N LEU A 162 -14.78 -10.09 -14.54
CA LEU A 162 -15.13 -9.11 -13.52
C LEU A 162 -16.62 -8.72 -13.65
N PRO A 163 -17.49 -9.10 -12.69
CA PRO A 163 -18.92 -8.83 -12.76
C PRO A 163 -19.23 -7.34 -12.58
N SER A 164 -18.39 -6.63 -11.84
CA SER A 164 -18.41 -5.19 -11.69
C SER A 164 -17.02 -4.63 -11.97
N LYS A 165 -16.92 -3.78 -12.98
CA LYS A 165 -15.67 -3.06 -13.26
C LYS A 165 -15.39 -2.07 -12.13
N PRO A 166 -14.22 -2.11 -11.50
CA PRO A 166 -13.88 -1.15 -10.47
C PRO A 166 -13.79 0.24 -11.11
N LYS A 167 -14.20 1.28 -10.37
CA LYS A 167 -13.88 2.64 -10.80
C LYS A 167 -12.41 2.89 -10.51
N VAL A 168 -11.59 2.98 -11.56
CA VAL A 168 -10.16 3.26 -11.43
C VAL A 168 -9.89 4.72 -11.79
N THR A 169 -9.07 5.41 -10.98
CA THR A 169 -8.59 6.76 -11.24
C THR A 169 -7.08 6.74 -11.07
N VAL A 170 -6.34 7.13 -12.11
CA VAL A 170 -4.88 7.27 -12.01
C VAL A 170 -4.52 8.74 -11.92
N THR A 171 -3.57 9.06 -11.06
CA THR A 171 -3.16 10.43 -10.81
C THR A 171 -1.72 10.51 -10.34
N GLU A 172 -1.10 11.67 -10.54
CA GLU A 172 0.21 12.02 -10.00
C GLU A 172 0.10 12.79 -8.67
N ASP A 173 -1.08 13.35 -8.37
CA ASP A 173 -1.36 14.04 -7.12
C ASP A 173 -2.61 13.48 -6.47
N VAL A 174 -2.55 13.27 -5.17
CA VAL A 174 -3.64 12.67 -4.42
C VAL A 174 -4.79 13.69 -4.35
N PRO A 175 -5.99 13.40 -4.86
CA PRO A 175 -7.14 14.28 -4.66
C PRO A 175 -7.64 14.18 -3.21
N LEU A 176 -8.38 15.19 -2.74
CA LEU A 176 -9.13 15.06 -1.49
C LEU A 176 -10.16 13.92 -1.66
N ILE A 177 -10.01 12.83 -0.92
CA ILE A 177 -10.80 11.62 -1.09
C ILE A 177 -11.09 10.92 0.24
N LYS A 178 -12.25 10.26 0.31
CA LYS A 178 -12.55 9.29 1.37
C LYS A 178 -12.15 7.89 0.90
N ALA A 179 -11.31 7.21 1.67
CA ALA A 179 -10.86 5.85 1.39
C ALA A 179 -10.84 5.00 2.65
N ASP A 180 -11.09 3.71 2.52
CA ASP A 180 -11.02 2.75 3.64
C ASP A 180 -9.61 2.14 3.74
N LEU A 181 -8.95 1.96 2.59
CA LEU A 181 -7.64 1.36 2.44
C LEU A 181 -6.64 2.38 1.89
N LEU A 182 -5.47 2.45 2.50
CA LEU A 182 -4.28 3.09 1.92
C LEU A 182 -3.17 2.05 1.81
N ASP A 183 -2.73 1.80 0.59
CA ASP A 183 -1.62 0.92 0.28
C ASP A 183 -0.44 1.73 -0.26
N ILE A 184 0.75 1.44 0.22
CA ILE A 184 1.99 2.16 -0.13
C ILE A 184 3.06 1.12 -0.45
N ASP A 185 3.41 0.96 -1.71
CA ASP A 185 4.67 0.31 -2.08
C ASP A 185 5.80 1.34 -2.03
N LEU A 186 6.90 0.96 -1.39
CA LEU A 186 8.07 1.82 -1.27
C LEU A 186 8.84 1.95 -2.58
N ASP A 187 8.66 1.04 -3.54
CA ASP A 187 9.29 1.13 -4.86
C ASP A 187 8.83 2.36 -5.68
N PHE A 188 7.64 2.90 -5.37
CA PHE A 188 7.12 4.17 -5.86
C PHE A 188 8.15 5.30 -5.74
N PHE A 189 8.92 5.31 -4.65
CA PHE A 189 9.90 6.37 -4.40
C PHE A 189 11.21 6.17 -5.13
N THR A 190 11.49 4.96 -5.63
CA THR A 190 12.73 4.61 -6.35
C THR A 190 12.53 4.50 -7.85
N ALA A 191 11.29 4.40 -8.33
CA ALA A 191 10.97 4.37 -9.76
C ALA A 191 11.65 5.52 -10.53
N GLY A 192 12.44 5.17 -11.55
CA GLY A 192 13.18 6.11 -12.39
C GLY A 192 14.35 6.83 -11.71
N LEU A 193 14.69 6.51 -10.46
CA LEU A 193 15.85 7.09 -9.78
C LEU A 193 17.11 6.26 -10.04
N PRO A 194 18.28 6.90 -10.24
CA PRO A 194 19.53 6.17 -10.32
C PRO A 194 19.93 5.57 -8.96
N GLU A 195 20.73 4.50 -9.00
CA GLU A 195 21.27 3.81 -7.81
C GLU A 195 22.13 4.71 -6.90
N TRP A 196 22.71 5.77 -7.45
CA TRP A 196 23.52 6.73 -6.69
C TRP A 196 22.70 7.88 -6.05
N PHE A 197 21.39 7.97 -6.33
CA PHE A 197 20.53 9.04 -5.80
C PHE A 197 20.65 9.19 -4.26
N PRO A 198 21.00 10.38 -3.73
CA PRO A 198 21.34 10.50 -2.30
C PRO A 198 20.15 10.27 -1.35
N ASN A 199 20.39 9.47 -0.31
CA ASN A 199 19.39 9.11 0.70
C ASN A 199 18.75 10.30 1.43
N PHE A 200 19.47 11.42 1.60
CA PHE A 200 18.91 12.60 2.26
C PHE A 200 17.83 13.29 1.42
N PHE A 201 17.99 13.33 0.09
CA PHE A 201 16.97 13.83 -0.82
C PHE A 201 15.78 12.87 -0.85
N LEU A 202 16.05 11.56 -0.89
CA LEU A 202 15.01 10.53 -0.88
C LEU A 202 14.14 10.64 0.38
N LYS A 203 14.75 10.74 1.56
CA LYS A 203 14.06 10.96 2.84
C LYS A 203 13.17 12.19 2.83
N LYS A 204 13.65 13.31 2.28
CA LYS A 204 12.87 14.55 2.15
C LYS A 204 11.68 14.35 1.22
N LYS A 205 11.88 13.73 0.05
CA LYS A 205 10.84 13.42 -0.94
C LYS A 205 9.73 12.56 -0.31
N VAL A 206 10.09 11.45 0.32
CA VAL A 206 9.15 10.55 1.02
C VAL A 206 8.37 11.30 2.10
N THR A 207 9.07 12.04 2.96
CA THR A 207 8.43 12.73 4.09
C THR A 207 7.40 13.76 3.61
N VAL A 208 7.74 14.57 2.59
CA VAL A 208 6.84 15.59 2.04
C VAL A 208 5.64 14.94 1.37
N PHE A 209 5.87 13.93 0.53
CA PHE A 209 4.82 13.22 -0.18
C PHE A 209 3.84 12.54 0.79
N ILE A 210 4.33 11.71 1.71
CA ILE A 210 3.48 11.00 2.67
C ILE A 210 2.70 11.98 3.56
N THR A 211 3.32 13.09 3.99
CA THR A 211 2.61 14.13 4.76
C THR A 211 1.48 14.78 3.96
N SER A 212 1.68 15.03 2.66
CA SER A 212 0.65 15.56 1.78
C SER A 212 -0.48 14.55 1.55
N LEU A 213 -0.11 13.33 1.16
CA LEU A 213 -1.00 12.18 0.94
C LEU A 213 -1.99 12.01 2.09
N VAL A 214 -1.50 11.88 3.32
CA VAL A 214 -2.35 11.56 4.48
C VAL A 214 -3.25 12.71 4.93
N ARG A 215 -2.96 13.96 4.52
CA ARG A 215 -3.83 15.11 4.73
C ARG A 215 -5.01 15.15 3.76
N LYS A 216 -4.83 14.57 2.58
CA LYS A 216 -5.84 14.55 1.51
C LYS A 216 -6.71 13.29 1.55
N ILE A 217 -6.37 12.28 2.34
CA ILE A 217 -7.19 11.07 2.48
C ILE A 217 -7.88 11.04 3.83
N GLN A 218 -9.21 10.95 3.80
CA GLN A 218 -10.08 10.86 4.97
C GLN A 218 -10.65 9.45 5.12
N GLY A 219 -10.98 9.07 6.36
CA GLY A 219 -11.72 7.83 6.64
C GLY A 219 -10.91 6.53 6.52
N ILE A 220 -9.59 6.61 6.31
CA ILE A 220 -8.70 5.43 6.26
C ILE A 220 -8.99 4.55 7.47
N LYS A 221 -9.02 3.23 7.27
CA LYS A 221 -9.17 2.22 8.32
C LYS A 221 -7.96 1.33 8.45
N ILE A 222 -7.29 1.03 7.33
CA ILE A 222 -6.08 0.21 7.28
C ILE A 222 -5.03 0.91 6.43
N ILE A 223 -3.78 0.87 6.88
CA ILE A 223 -2.62 1.29 6.08
C ILE A 223 -1.71 0.08 5.90
N THR A 224 -1.40 -0.28 4.66
CA THR A 224 -0.37 -1.28 4.32
C THR A 224 0.84 -0.57 3.71
N ILE A 225 2.03 -1.06 4.04
CA ILE A 225 3.30 -0.59 3.49
C ILE A 225 4.08 -1.79 3.00
N ALA A 226 4.25 -1.93 1.69
CA ALA A 226 5.09 -2.96 1.10
C ALA A 226 6.53 -2.48 0.98
N VAL A 227 7.47 -3.30 1.45
CA VAL A 227 8.90 -2.97 1.40
C VAL A 227 9.48 -3.24 0.01
N SER A 228 9.00 -4.28 -0.67
CA SER A 228 9.37 -4.66 -2.03
C SER A 228 10.89 -4.67 -2.26
N PRO A 229 11.63 -5.52 -1.53
CA PRO A 229 13.11 -5.55 -1.54
C PRO A 229 13.72 -5.92 -2.90
N GLY A 230 12.91 -6.43 -3.85
CA GLY A 230 13.35 -6.69 -5.23
C GLY A 230 13.30 -5.47 -6.15
N TYR A 231 12.57 -4.43 -5.76
CA TYR A 231 12.30 -3.23 -6.58
C TYR A 231 12.87 -1.96 -5.94
N THR A 232 13.10 -1.99 -4.64
CA THR A 232 13.86 -0.98 -3.92
C THR A 232 15.35 -1.32 -4.04
N HIS A 233 16.13 -0.48 -4.74
CA HIS A 233 17.58 -0.69 -4.87
C HIS A 233 18.22 -0.97 -3.51
N SER A 234 19.07 -1.99 -3.46
CA SER A 234 19.57 -2.59 -2.22
C SER A 234 20.05 -1.55 -1.21
N SER A 235 19.56 -1.67 0.04
CA SER A 235 19.83 -0.82 1.22
C SER A 235 19.01 0.46 1.40
N ARG A 236 18.09 0.80 0.48
CA ARG A 236 17.22 1.98 0.62
C ARG A 236 15.91 1.71 1.36
N GLU A 237 15.51 0.45 1.48
CA GLU A 237 14.27 -0.03 2.11
C GLU A 237 14.09 0.59 3.49
N ARG A 238 15.16 0.54 4.29
CA ARG A 238 15.16 1.11 5.62
C ARG A 238 14.87 2.60 5.57
N VAL A 239 15.62 3.38 4.78
CA VAL A 239 15.46 4.84 4.69
C VAL A 239 14.04 5.23 4.28
N LEU A 240 13.48 4.53 3.29
CA LEU A 240 12.12 4.73 2.82
C LEU A 240 11.12 4.45 3.95
N LEU A 241 11.22 3.28 4.58
CA LEU A 241 10.33 2.86 5.66
C LEU A 241 10.41 3.80 6.87
N GLU A 242 11.61 4.17 7.35
CA GLU A 242 11.74 5.10 8.49
C GLU A 242 11.05 6.43 8.19
N SER A 243 11.21 6.92 6.95
CA SER A 243 10.67 8.20 6.50
C SER A 243 9.16 8.17 6.38
N THR A 244 8.61 7.10 5.80
CA THR A 244 7.16 6.86 5.70
C THR A 244 6.53 6.76 7.08
N MET A 245 7.09 5.96 7.98
CA MET A 245 6.58 5.79 9.35
C MET A 245 6.63 7.09 10.16
N LYS A 246 7.73 7.83 10.04
CA LYS A 246 7.86 9.15 10.69
C LYS A 246 6.83 10.14 10.16
N ALA A 247 6.53 10.14 8.86
CA ALA A 247 5.51 11.00 8.29
C ALA A 247 4.10 10.60 8.74
N LEU A 248 3.79 9.29 8.77
CA LEU A 248 2.50 8.77 9.23
C LEU A 248 2.23 9.09 10.71
N SER A 249 3.23 8.98 11.58
CA SER A 249 3.06 9.26 13.02
C SER A 249 2.68 10.72 13.34
N ARG A 250 3.01 11.67 12.45
CA ARG A 250 2.63 13.09 12.59
C ARG A 250 1.16 13.38 12.31
N ARG A 251 0.42 12.42 11.76
CA ARG A 251 -1.03 12.54 11.58
C ARG A 251 -1.79 12.45 12.91
N SER A 252 -1.19 11.80 13.91
CA SER A 252 -1.81 11.50 15.21
C SER A 252 -1.59 12.58 16.27
N SER A 253 -0.88 13.67 15.92
CA SER A 253 -0.59 14.83 16.77
C SER A 253 -1.28 16.07 16.25
#